data_AF-A0A368FD72-F1
#
_entry.id   AF-A0A368FD72-F1
#
_cell.length_a   1.000
_cell.length_b   1.000
_cell.length_c   1.000
_cell.angle_alpha   90.00
_cell.angle_beta   90.00
_cell.angle_gamma   90.00
#
_symmetry.space_group_name_H-M   'P 1'
#
loop_
_entity.id
_entity.type
_entity.pdbx_description
1 polymer ?
#
loop_
_entity_poly.entity_id
_entity_poly.type
_entity_poly.pdbx_seq_one_letter_code
_entity_poly.pdbx_strand_id
1 'polypeptide(L)'
;MMGRNVETRVDQSLYDSIKSRKTEELQKDCENMYVQLYKLIRKYQGLRRIIKDLHDKYDASRMYPIVPRYPILKKMIKSALRAPEFADICHEQTE
;
A
#
# COMPACT_ATOMS: atom_id res chain seq x y z
N MET A 1 29.76 -13.44 -15.19
CA MET A 1 29.10 -13.36 -16.52
C MET A 1 27.79 -14.15 -16.63
N MET A 2 27.35 -14.89 -15.59
CA MET A 2 26.12 -15.70 -15.62
C MET A 2 24.79 -14.88 -15.58
N GLY A 3 24.75 -13.73 -14.88
CA GLY A 3 23.49 -12.99 -14.67
C GLY A 3 22.83 -12.41 -15.93
N ARG A 4 23.63 -11.88 -16.87
CA ARG A 4 23.10 -11.31 -18.13
C ARG A 4 22.37 -12.33 -18.99
N ASN A 5 22.86 -13.57 -19.06
CA ASN A 5 22.21 -14.64 -19.84
C ASN A 5 20.87 -15.08 -19.23
N VAL A 6 20.69 -14.91 -17.91
CA VAL A 6 19.44 -15.25 -17.22
C VAL A 6 18.41 -14.15 -17.45
N GLU A 7 18.79 -12.88 -17.32
CA GLU A 7 17.92 -11.73 -17.63
C GLU A 7 17.41 -11.76 -19.07
N THR A 8 18.29 -11.95 -20.06
CA THR A 8 17.86 -12.00 -21.47
C THR A 8 16.92 -13.16 -21.75
N ARG A 9 17.06 -14.29 -21.03
CA ARG A 9 16.15 -15.44 -21.15
C ARG A 9 14.76 -15.16 -20.56
N VAL A 10 14.70 -14.41 -19.46
CA VAL A 10 13.45 -14.02 -18.80
C VAL A 10 12.71 -12.98 -19.64
N ASP A 11 13.43 -12.02 -20.21
CA ASP A 11 12.84 -11.03 -21.12
C ASP A 11 12.28 -11.69 -22.39
N GLN A 12 12.99 -12.69 -22.93
CA GLN A 12 12.52 -13.43 -24.10
C GLN A 12 11.28 -14.27 -23.79
N SER A 13 11.23 -14.94 -22.63
CA SER A 13 10.05 -15.73 -22.24
C SER A 13 8.83 -14.85 -21.96
N LEU A 14 9.04 -13.65 -21.40
CA LEU A 14 8.00 -12.65 -21.22
C LEU A 14 7.45 -12.18 -22.58
N TYR A 15 8.34 -11.87 -23.53
CA TYR A 15 7.97 -11.46 -24.88
C TYR A 15 7.15 -12.53 -25.62
N ASP A 16 7.59 -13.79 -25.59
CA ASP A 16 6.88 -14.89 -26.26
C ASP A 16 5.52 -15.18 -25.60
N SER A 17 5.43 -15.04 -24.28
CA SER A 17 4.15 -15.15 -23.56
C SER A 17 3.18 -14.03 -23.95
N ILE A 18 3.64 -12.78 -24.02
CA ILE A 18 2.85 -11.63 -24.47
C ILE A 18 2.40 -11.81 -25.92
N LYS A 19 3.29 -12.29 -26.80
CA LYS A 19 3.00 -12.52 -28.22
C LYS A 19 1.97 -13.63 -28.45
N SER A 20 1.92 -14.62 -27.55
CA SER A 20 0.96 -15.73 -27.63
C SER A 20 -0.46 -15.37 -27.16
N ARG A 21 -0.64 -14.25 -26.44
CA ARG A 21 -1.94 -13.77 -25.97
C ARG A 21 -2.73 -13.09 -27.08
N LYS A 22 -4.05 -13.25 -27.05
CA LYS A 22 -4.95 -12.50 -27.95
C LYS A 22 -4.99 -11.03 -27.53
N THR A 23 -5.14 -10.12 -28.48
CA THR A 23 -5.25 -8.67 -28.21
C THR A 23 -6.34 -8.33 -27.18
N GLU A 24 -7.44 -9.08 -27.16
CA GLU A 24 -8.53 -8.95 -26.18
C GLU A 24 -8.08 -9.32 -24.75
N GLU A 25 -7.21 -10.32 -24.58
CA GLU A 25 -6.68 -10.72 -23.27
C GLU A 25 -5.72 -9.66 -22.73
N LEU A 26 -4.86 -9.09 -23.60
CA LEU A 26 -3.99 -7.98 -23.24
C LEU A 26 -4.77 -6.74 -22.82
N GLN A 27 -5.85 -6.42 -23.52
CA GLN A 27 -6.71 -5.30 -23.15
C GLN A 27 -7.37 -5.50 -21.78
N LYS A 28 -7.89 -6.71 -21.53
CA LYS A 28 -8.45 -7.08 -20.23
C LYS A 28 -7.41 -6.99 -19.11
N ASP A 29 -6.17 -7.39 -19.37
CA ASP A 29 -5.07 -7.26 -18.41
C ASP A 29 -4.75 -5.80 -18.11
N CYS A 30 -4.73 -4.93 -19.12
CA CYS A 30 -4.55 -3.49 -18.93
C CYS A 30 -5.67 -2.89 -18.05
N GLU A 31 -6.93 -3.26 -18.29
CA GLU A 31 -8.07 -2.83 -17.48
C GLU A 31 -7.93 -3.30 -16.02
N ASN A 32 -7.55 -4.57 -15.81
CA ASN A 32 -7.30 -5.13 -14.48
C ASN A 32 -6.17 -4.39 -13.76
N MET A 33 -5.06 -4.11 -14.44
CA MET A 33 -3.93 -3.37 -13.87
C MET A 33 -4.34 -1.95 -13.48
N TYR A 34 -5.15 -1.28 -14.29
CA TYR A 34 -5.66 0.06 -13.98
C TYR A 34 -6.51 0.05 -12.70
N VAL A 35 -7.42 -0.93 -12.56
CA VAL A 35 -8.25 -1.09 -11.36
C VAL A 35 -7.39 -1.36 -10.13
N GLN A 36 -6.38 -2.23 -10.24
CA GLN A 36 -5.46 -2.53 -9.14
C GLN A 36 -4.65 -1.30 -8.73
N LEU A 37 -4.13 -0.53 -9.70
CA LEU A 37 -3.40 0.71 -9.45
C LEU A 37 -4.29 1.72 -8.70
N TYR A 38 -5.53 1.89 -9.14
CA TYR A 38 -6.48 2.79 -8.48
C TYR A 38 -6.74 2.37 -7.02
N LYS A 39 -6.97 1.08 -6.77
CA LYS A 39 -7.14 0.54 -5.41
C LYS A 39 -5.90 0.81 -4.54
N LEU A 40 -4.70 0.61 -5.10
CA LEU A 40 -3.45 0.84 -4.39
C LEU A 40 -3.26 2.33 -4.02
N ILE A 41 -3.52 3.23 -4.97
CA ILE A 41 -3.45 4.69 -4.72
C ILE A 41 -4.42 5.09 -3.60
N ARG A 42 -5.65 4.58 -3.62
CA ARG A 42 -6.66 4.85 -2.58
C ARG A 42 -6.19 4.41 -1.20
N LYS A 43 -5.62 3.20 -1.09
CA LYS A 43 -5.04 2.67 0.15
C LYS A 43 -3.89 3.54 0.66
N TYR A 44 -2.95 3.88 -0.23
CA TYR A 44 -1.83 4.75 0.11
C TYR A 44 -2.30 6.13 0.63
N GLN A 45 -3.29 6.74 -0.03
CA GLN A 45 -3.85 8.02 0.41
C GLN A 45 -4.50 7.93 1.80
N GLY A 46 -5.21 6.83 2.08
CA GLY A 46 -5.77 6.54 3.42
C GLY A 46 -4.68 6.46 4.48
N LEU A 47 -3.65 5.65 4.25
CA LEU A 47 -2.50 5.53 5.16
C LEU A 47 -1.79 6.87 5.39
N ARG A 48 -1.54 7.63 4.33
CA ARG A 48 -0.91 8.95 4.42
C ARG A 48 -1.72 9.90 5.30
N ARG A 49 -3.05 9.86 5.19
CA ARG A 49 -3.95 10.66 6.04
C ARG A 49 -3.86 10.25 7.50
N ILE A 50 -3.91 8.95 7.80
CA ILE A 50 -3.79 8.42 9.17
C ILE A 50 -2.48 8.85 9.82
N ILE A 51 -1.35 8.74 9.09
CA ILE A 51 -0.03 9.14 9.59
C ILE A 51 0.02 10.64 9.84
N LYS A 52 -0.50 11.45 8.91
CA LYS A 52 -0.56 12.91 9.07
C LYS A 52 -1.39 13.31 10.29
N ASP A 53 -2.59 12.75 10.43
CA ASP A 53 -3.45 13.00 11.57
C ASP A 53 -2.80 12.60 12.89
N LEU A 54 -2.10 11.46 12.92
CA LEU A 54 -1.39 10.98 14.10
C LEU A 54 -0.24 11.93 14.47
N HIS A 55 0.52 12.40 13.48
CA HIS A 55 1.60 13.37 13.65
C HIS A 55 1.06 14.69 14.21
N ASP A 56 0.04 15.27 13.58
CA ASP A 56 -0.53 16.57 13.98
C ASP A 56 -1.10 16.50 15.41
N LYS A 57 -1.77 15.40 15.74
CA LYS A 57 -2.29 15.11 17.09
C LYS A 57 -1.18 14.90 18.12
N TYR A 58 -0.11 14.21 17.73
CA TYR A 58 1.08 14.03 18.58
C TYR A 58 1.72 15.38 18.90
N ASP A 59 1.94 16.23 17.91
CA ASP A 59 2.56 17.54 18.09
C ASP A 59 1.71 18.44 18.99
N ALA A 60 0.39 18.48 18.77
CA ALA A 60 -0.53 19.20 19.65
C ALA A 60 -0.48 18.69 21.10
N SER A 61 -0.26 17.39 21.30
CA SER A 61 -0.19 16.79 22.63
C SER A 61 1.05 17.22 23.43
N ARG A 62 2.10 17.73 22.78
CA ARG A 62 3.37 18.13 23.43
C ARG A 62 3.22 19.31 24.37
N MET A 63 2.10 20.03 24.30
CA MET A 63 1.72 21.08 25.26
C MET A 63 1.39 20.52 26.66
N TYR A 64 1.10 19.22 26.78
CA TYR A 64 0.76 18.59 28.06
C TYR A 64 1.98 17.90 28.71
N PRO A 65 2.09 17.91 30.06
CA PRO A 65 3.10 17.13 30.79
C PRO A 65 3.00 15.62 30.51
N ILE A 66 4.09 14.88 30.72
CA ILE A 66 4.20 13.47 30.31
C ILE A 66 3.10 12.55 30.88
N VAL A 67 2.73 12.74 32.16
CA VAL A 67 1.76 11.89 32.86
C VAL A 67 0.34 12.01 32.26
N PRO A 68 -0.28 13.21 32.16
CA PRO A 68 -1.58 13.36 31.49
C PRO A 68 -1.52 13.12 29.98
N ARG A 69 -0.34 13.20 29.37
CA ARG A 69 -0.14 12.96 27.92
C ARG A 69 -0.22 11.48 27.55
N TYR A 70 0.16 10.56 28.45
CA TYR A 70 0.12 9.13 28.17
C TYR A 70 -1.26 8.58 27.71
N PRO A 71 -2.38 8.84 28.41
CA PRO A 71 -3.70 8.36 27.96
C PRO A 71 -4.10 8.93 26.59
N ILE A 72 -3.68 10.16 26.30
CA ILE A 72 -3.90 10.83 25.00
C ILE A 72 -3.14 10.08 23.90
N LEU A 73 -1.84 9.84 24.10
CA LEU A 73 -1.00 9.08 23.16
C LEU A 73 -1.53 7.66 22.92
N LYS A 74 -1.89 6.96 24.01
CA LYS A 74 -2.46 5.62 23.94
C LYS A 74 -3.75 5.60 23.12
N LYS A 75 -4.61 6.60 23.28
CA LYS A 75 -5.85 6.73 22.48
C LYS A 75 -5.53 6.97 21.00
N MET A 76 -4.61 7.87 20.69
CA MET A 76 -4.21 8.18 19.31
C MET A 76 -3.70 6.94 18.57
N ILE A 77 -2.79 6.19 19.20
CA ILE A 77 -2.24 4.95 18.63
C ILE A 77 -3.36 3.93 18.40
N LYS A 78 -4.22 3.70 19.40
CA LYS A 78 -5.35 2.77 19.27
C LYS A 78 -6.34 3.19 18.19
N SER A 79 -6.56 4.49 17.99
CA SER A 79 -7.42 4.99 16.93
C SER A 79 -6.81 4.77 15.55
N ALA A 80 -5.50 5.01 15.38
CA ALA A 80 -4.80 4.75 14.12
C ALA A 80 -4.86 3.26 13.73
N LEU A 81 -4.64 2.35 14.69
CA LEU A 81 -4.69 0.90 14.47
C LEU A 81 -6.09 0.37 14.15
N ARG A 82 -7.15 1.12 14.49
CA ARG A 82 -8.55 0.76 14.21
C ARG A 82 -9.14 1.53 13.03
N ALA A 83 -8.35 2.38 12.38
CA ALA A 83 -8.81 3.08 11.20
C ALA A 83 -9.13 2.03 10.12
N PRO A 84 -10.32 2.09 9.51
CA PRO A 84 -10.75 1.08 8.54
C PRO A 84 -9.75 0.95 7.39
N GLU A 85 -9.20 2.07 6.91
CA GLU A 85 -8.21 2.08 5.83
C GLU A 85 -6.89 1.38 6.21
N PHE A 86 -6.55 1.33 7.50
CA PHE A 86 -5.38 0.58 8.00
C PHE A 86 -5.74 -0.89 8.24
N ALA A 87 -6.90 -1.17 8.83
CA ALA A 87 -7.37 -2.52 9.10
C ALA A 87 -7.55 -3.33 7.80
N ASP A 88 -8.15 -2.74 6.77
CA ASP A 88 -8.35 -3.36 5.46
C ASP A 88 -7.02 -3.85 4.86
N ILE A 89 -5.96 -3.05 4.97
CA ILE A 89 -4.63 -3.40 4.46
C ILE A 89 -4.00 -4.53 5.26
N CYS A 90 -4.18 -4.55 6.58
CA CYS A 90 -3.68 -5.64 7.42
C CYS A 90 -4.43 -6.96 7.16
N HIS A 91 -5.72 -6.91 6.88
CA HIS A 91 -6.53 -8.11 6.61
C HIS A 91 -6.26 -8.69 5.22
N GLU A 92 -5.99 -7.84 4.21
CA GLU A 92 -5.64 -8.30 2.85
C GLU A 92 -4.30 -9.05 2.74
N GLN A 93 -3.37 -8.89 3.67
CA GLN A 93 -2.09 -9.64 3.66
C GLN A 93 -2.20 -11.06 4.24
N THR A 94 -3.37 -11.42 4.78
CA THR A 94 -3.59 -12.70 5.47
C THR A 94 -4.36 -13.72 4.60
N GLU A 95 -4.81 -13.32 3.41
CA GLU A 95 -5.42 -14.18 2.38
C GLU A 95 -4.46 -14.39 1.21
#